data_AF-A0A067TLJ9-F1
#
_entry.id   AF-A0A067TLJ9-F1
#
_cell.length_a   1.000
_cell.length_b   1.000
_cell.length_c   1.000
_cell.angle_alpha   90.00
_cell.angle_beta   90.00
_cell.angle_gamma   90.00
#
_symmetry.space_group_name_H-M   'P 1'
#
loop_
_entity.id
_entity.type
_entity.pdbx_description
1 polymer ?
#
loop_
_entity_poly.entity_id
_entity_poly.type
_entity_poly.pdbx_seq_one_letter_code
_entity_poly.pdbx_strand_id
1 'polypeptide(L)'
;MSHKACKSKSVSARRHVRPLPRHERYVYTYRLVGSNTPMEFLVSVEPDSGKPKPGKYTFRLSFKTNGIERSLCEPTTRNLSVDPRKLEFIVFIFPGKSGFPTGTLWSLRVWLRVNFVDHRLFGEDELWVGKDPDFNSISEASFARLKTADAGEQVYQAYVGRALVSFIIRWQLISNKVYKYSMEYEANGVGDTLLEDFKLRLDGDPRTISFLIFTTPSSSVPAGASHKLRLWIRSLVQFPTSDPTSYALPFNDSYIYQRIWKCDNFKLGSRLDFQSLGNKMIMAFPSGIPETIVTPNPPPPSEDLHSPRSIYKEKRGGYDF
;
A
#
# COMPACT_ATOMS: atom_id res chain seq x y z
N MET A 1 -46.46 -31.06 -60.05
CA MET A 1 -45.32 -30.17 -59.73
C MET A 1 -45.28 -29.97 -58.22
N SER A 2 -44.30 -30.56 -57.53
CA SER A 2 -44.05 -30.30 -56.10
C SER A 2 -42.56 -30.51 -55.83
N HIS A 3 -41.83 -29.42 -55.68
CA HIS A 3 -40.40 -29.43 -55.35
C HIS A 3 -40.23 -29.58 -53.83
N LYS A 4 -39.63 -30.70 -53.40
CA LYS A 4 -39.12 -30.88 -52.04
C LYS A 4 -37.74 -30.24 -51.92
N ALA A 5 -37.64 -29.17 -51.13
CA ALA A 5 -36.39 -28.52 -50.77
C ALA A 5 -35.61 -29.35 -49.73
N CYS A 6 -34.36 -29.68 -50.05
CA CYS A 6 -33.40 -30.31 -49.15
C CYS A 6 -32.70 -29.22 -48.31
N LYS A 7 -32.98 -29.15 -47.00
CA LYS A 7 -32.28 -28.26 -46.07
C LYS A 7 -31.03 -28.95 -45.52
N SER A 8 -29.85 -28.46 -45.91
CA SER A 8 -28.58 -28.82 -45.28
C SER A 8 -28.51 -28.20 -43.87
N LYS A 9 -28.28 -29.03 -42.85
CA LYS A 9 -27.98 -28.56 -41.48
C LYS A 9 -26.48 -28.37 -41.37
N SER A 10 -26.02 -27.12 -41.24
CA SER A 10 -24.63 -26.84 -40.87
C SER A 10 -24.44 -27.13 -39.38
N VAL A 11 -23.54 -28.07 -39.08
CA VAL A 11 -23.14 -28.38 -37.71
C VAL A 11 -22.04 -27.40 -37.32
N SER A 12 -22.41 -26.35 -36.60
CA SER A 12 -21.47 -25.43 -35.97
C SER A 12 -20.71 -26.18 -34.86
N ALA A 13 -19.47 -26.58 -35.16
CA ALA A 13 -18.56 -27.15 -34.18
C ALA A 13 -18.21 -26.09 -33.13
N ARG A 14 -18.79 -26.22 -31.94
CA ARG A 14 -18.41 -25.43 -30.76
C ARG A 14 -16.93 -25.72 -30.46
N ARG A 15 -16.06 -24.74 -30.71
CA ARG A 15 -14.68 -24.77 -30.23
C ARG A 15 -14.70 -24.85 -28.71
N HIS A 16 -14.20 -25.95 -28.15
CA HIS A 16 -13.90 -26.05 -26.73
C HIS A 16 -12.91 -24.95 -26.36
N VAL A 17 -13.37 -23.97 -25.57
CA VAL A 17 -12.52 -22.95 -24.97
C VAL A 17 -11.52 -23.66 -24.08
N ARG A 18 -10.23 -23.61 -24.45
CA ARG A 18 -9.14 -24.19 -23.66
C ARG A 18 -9.18 -23.54 -22.28
N PRO A 19 -9.19 -24.31 -21.17
CA PRO A 19 -9.19 -23.73 -19.83
C PRO A 19 -7.96 -22.82 -19.69
N LEU A 20 -8.17 -21.59 -19.22
CA LEU A 20 -7.07 -20.68 -18.89
C LEU A 20 -6.08 -21.40 -17.95
N PRO A 21 -4.77 -21.18 -18.10
CA PRO A 21 -3.78 -21.79 -17.21
C PRO A 21 -4.11 -21.44 -15.75
N ARG A 22 -4.49 -22.44 -14.96
CA ARG A 22 -4.69 -22.28 -13.52
C ARG A 22 -3.33 -22.01 -12.90
N HIS A 23 -3.10 -20.76 -12.50
CA HIS A 23 -1.95 -20.39 -11.71
C HIS A 23 -2.24 -20.79 -10.26
N GLU A 24 -1.46 -21.74 -9.74
CA GLU A 24 -1.57 -22.13 -8.34
C GLU A 24 -0.89 -21.08 -7.45
N ARG A 25 -1.51 -20.78 -6.31
CA ARG A 25 -0.97 -19.90 -5.27
C ARG A 25 -1.23 -20.55 -3.93
N TYR A 26 -0.20 -20.64 -3.11
CA TYR A 26 -0.29 -21.22 -1.77
C TYR A 26 -0.20 -20.11 -0.74
N VAL A 27 -1.07 -20.12 0.27
CA VAL A 27 -1.11 -19.07 1.30
C VAL A 27 -1.02 -19.73 2.66
N TYR A 28 -0.01 -19.33 3.44
CA TYR A 28 0.22 -19.76 4.80
C TYR A 28 -0.15 -18.62 5.75
N THR A 29 -1.09 -18.87 6.65
CA THR A 29 -1.62 -17.86 7.57
C THR A 29 -1.10 -18.08 8.98
N TYR A 30 -0.50 -17.06 9.56
CA TYR A 30 0.05 -17.05 10.91
C TYR A 30 -0.64 -15.99 11.75
N ARG A 31 -1.16 -16.38 12.92
CA ARG A 31 -1.82 -15.47 13.85
C ARG A 31 -1.00 -15.31 15.10
N LEU A 32 -0.87 -14.08 15.56
CA LEU A 32 -0.19 -13.75 16.81
C LEU A 32 -0.86 -12.56 17.49
N VAL A 33 -0.54 -12.36 18.77
CA VAL A 33 -1.03 -11.24 19.56
C VAL A 33 0.17 -10.52 20.16
N GLY A 34 0.33 -9.23 19.85
CA GLY A 34 1.37 -8.36 20.39
C GLY A 34 0.73 -7.19 21.13
N SER A 35 1.03 -7.03 22.42
CA SER A 35 0.43 -5.99 23.28
C SER A 35 -1.11 -5.89 23.13
N ASN A 36 -1.81 -7.03 23.28
CA ASN A 36 -3.27 -7.16 23.10
C ASN A 36 -3.81 -6.80 21.71
N THR A 37 -2.94 -6.68 20.70
CA THR A 37 -3.33 -6.39 19.32
C THR A 37 -3.26 -7.66 18.49
N PRO A 38 -4.39 -8.17 17.98
CA PRO A 38 -4.40 -9.34 17.10
C PRO A 38 -3.82 -9.00 15.73
N MET A 39 -2.94 -9.87 15.25
CA MET A 39 -2.19 -9.70 14.01
C MET A 39 -2.24 -10.99 13.20
N GLU A 40 -2.41 -10.87 11.89
CA GLU A 40 -2.36 -11.98 10.95
C GLU A 40 -1.33 -11.69 9.86
N PHE A 41 -0.40 -12.61 9.64
CA PHE A 41 0.59 -12.56 8.58
C PHE A 41 0.28 -13.65 7.56
N LEU A 42 0.29 -13.28 6.28
CA LEU A 42 0.03 -14.20 5.19
C LEU A 42 1.28 -14.30 4.32
N VAL A 43 1.88 -15.49 4.27
CA VAL A 43 2.98 -15.79 3.35
C VAL A 43 2.41 -16.47 2.12
N SER A 44 2.49 -15.78 0.98
CA SER A 44 2.05 -16.30 -0.31
C SER A 44 3.23 -16.87 -1.07
N VAL A 45 3.06 -18.04 -1.67
CA VAL A 45 4.05 -18.75 -2.49
C VAL A 45 3.45 -19.05 -3.85
N GLU A 46 4.05 -18.48 -4.89
CA GLU A 46 3.57 -18.55 -6.27
C GLU A 46 4.68 -19.16 -7.15
N PRO A 47 4.49 -20.33 -7.78
CA PRO A 47 5.42 -20.84 -8.78
C PRO A 47 5.41 -19.94 -10.01
N ASP A 48 6.59 -19.54 -10.50
CA ASP A 48 6.71 -18.76 -11.74
C ASP A 48 6.19 -19.56 -12.96
N SER A 49 6.23 -20.90 -12.87
CA SER A 49 5.66 -21.80 -13.89
C SER A 49 4.14 -21.99 -13.80
N GLY A 50 3.50 -21.43 -12.77
CA GLY A 50 2.08 -21.64 -12.45
C GLY A 50 1.74 -23.02 -11.86
N LYS A 51 2.71 -23.94 -11.76
CA LYS A 51 2.53 -25.31 -11.28
C LYS A 51 3.52 -25.65 -10.15
N PRO A 52 3.18 -26.59 -9.24
CA PRO A 52 4.02 -26.97 -8.11
C PRO A 52 5.13 -27.93 -8.56
N LYS A 53 6.06 -27.42 -9.35
CA LYS A 53 7.23 -28.14 -9.85
C LYS A 53 8.51 -27.56 -9.28
N PRO A 54 9.60 -28.33 -9.21
CA PRO A 54 10.92 -27.78 -8.92
C PRO A 54 11.22 -26.59 -9.86
N GLY A 55 11.70 -25.48 -9.32
CA GLY A 55 11.95 -24.27 -10.08
C GLY A 55 11.87 -23.00 -9.24
N LYS A 56 11.69 -21.86 -9.91
CA LYS A 56 11.61 -20.54 -9.28
C LYS A 56 10.22 -20.26 -8.72
N TYR A 57 10.18 -19.73 -7.51
CA TYR A 57 8.99 -19.33 -6.78
C TYR A 57 9.13 -17.89 -6.29
N THR A 58 8.03 -17.17 -6.35
CA THR A 58 7.87 -15.83 -5.79
C THR A 58 7.14 -15.91 -4.45
N PHE A 59 7.74 -15.30 -3.43
CA PHE A 59 7.20 -15.19 -2.08
C PHE A 59 6.73 -13.76 -1.86
N ARG A 60 5.53 -13.60 -1.31
CA ARG A 60 4.97 -12.30 -0.91
C ARG A 60 4.52 -12.37 0.54
N LEU A 61 4.69 -11.27 1.25
CA LEU A 61 4.24 -11.14 2.63
C LEU A 61 3.13 -10.10 2.69
N SER A 62 1.99 -10.47 3.28
CA SER A 62 0.94 -9.53 3.63
C SER A 62 0.75 -9.49 5.14
N PHE A 63 0.32 -8.34 5.63
CA PHE A 63 -0.10 -8.16 7.02
C PHE A 63 -1.57 -7.75 7.03
N LYS A 64 -2.35 -8.45 7.85
CA LYS A 64 -3.76 -8.23 8.06
C LYS A 64 -4.04 -8.00 9.54
N THR A 65 -4.78 -6.95 9.84
CA THR A 65 -5.37 -6.77 11.16
C THR A 65 -6.69 -6.04 11.02
N ASN A 66 -7.68 -6.48 11.81
CA ASN A 66 -9.03 -5.93 11.84
C ASN A 66 -9.68 -5.75 10.45
N GLY A 67 -9.56 -6.76 9.59
CA GLY A 67 -10.14 -6.75 8.25
C GLY A 67 -9.43 -5.87 7.22
N ILE A 68 -8.28 -5.28 7.57
CA ILE A 68 -7.46 -4.46 6.67
C ILE A 68 -6.16 -5.21 6.41
N GLU A 69 -5.90 -5.50 5.14
CA GLU A 69 -4.67 -6.13 4.68
C GLU A 69 -3.85 -5.21 3.77
N ARG A 70 -2.53 -5.23 3.97
CA ARG A 70 -1.56 -4.57 3.11
C ARG A 70 -0.36 -5.49 2.82
N SER A 71 0.31 -5.26 1.71
CA SER A 71 1.61 -5.88 1.43
C SER A 71 2.65 -5.37 2.43
N LEU A 72 3.56 -6.25 2.83
CA LEU A 72 4.79 -5.92 3.55
C LEU A 72 5.99 -6.33 2.70
N CYS A 73 7.03 -5.51 2.73
CA CYS A 73 8.28 -5.74 1.99
C CYS A 73 8.07 -5.87 0.47
N GLU A 74 9.19 -5.90 -0.26
CA GLU A 74 9.18 -6.30 -1.66
C GLU A 74 9.11 -7.84 -1.78
N PRO A 75 8.43 -8.37 -2.82
CA PRO A 75 8.44 -9.80 -3.09
C PRO A 75 9.86 -10.34 -3.27
N THR A 76 10.12 -11.56 -2.78
CA THR A 76 11.42 -12.22 -2.93
C THR A 76 11.29 -13.52 -3.70
N THR A 77 12.33 -13.95 -4.41
CA THR A 77 12.31 -15.18 -5.20
C THR A 77 13.32 -16.20 -4.68
N ARG A 78 12.94 -17.49 -4.71
CA ARG A 78 13.81 -18.63 -4.38
C ARG A 78 13.59 -19.77 -5.36
N ASN A 79 14.63 -20.58 -5.55
CA ASN A 79 14.50 -21.85 -6.26
C ASN A 79 14.13 -22.94 -5.25
N LEU A 80 13.01 -23.61 -5.46
CA LEU A 80 12.55 -24.72 -4.64
C LEU A 80 12.69 -26.02 -5.40
N SER A 81 13.19 -27.06 -4.73
CA SER A 81 13.13 -28.46 -5.17
C SER A 81 12.13 -29.28 -4.37
N VAL A 82 11.58 -28.71 -3.30
CA VAL A 82 10.59 -29.32 -2.42
C VAL A 82 9.17 -28.92 -2.80
N ASP A 83 8.19 -29.71 -2.37
CA ASP A 83 6.77 -29.42 -2.58
C ASP A 83 6.38 -28.12 -1.84
N PRO A 84 5.87 -27.09 -2.54
CA PRO A 84 5.47 -25.82 -1.93
C PRO A 84 4.30 -25.95 -0.94
N ARG A 85 3.64 -27.11 -0.83
CA ARG A 85 2.58 -27.42 0.13
C ARG A 85 3.10 -27.91 1.49
N LYS A 86 4.38 -28.23 1.57
CA LYS A 86 5.05 -28.79 2.75
C LYS A 86 6.05 -27.81 3.37
N LEU A 87 5.98 -26.54 2.98
CA LEU A 87 6.87 -25.52 3.51
C LEU A 87 6.46 -25.17 4.94
N GLU A 88 7.46 -24.92 5.77
CA GLU A 88 7.26 -24.47 7.15
C GLU A 88 7.87 -23.07 7.28
N PHE A 89 7.10 -22.11 7.79
CA PHE A 89 7.61 -20.78 8.10
C PHE A 89 7.63 -20.53 9.60
N ILE A 90 8.69 -19.86 10.04
CA ILE A 90 8.82 -19.32 11.39
C ILE A 90 8.58 -17.82 11.29
N VAL A 91 7.46 -17.38 11.84
CA VAL A 91 7.01 -15.98 11.84
C VAL A 91 6.98 -15.48 13.28
N PHE A 92 7.79 -14.47 13.58
CA PHE A 92 7.82 -13.89 14.92
C PHE A 92 8.05 -12.39 14.86
N ILE A 93 7.54 -11.71 15.89
CA ILE A 93 7.79 -10.30 16.14
C ILE A 93 8.50 -10.15 17.48
N PHE A 94 9.29 -9.09 17.61
CA PHE A 94 9.82 -8.64 18.89
C PHE A 94 9.62 -7.12 19.00
N PRO A 95 9.57 -6.56 20.22
CA PRO A 95 9.47 -5.12 20.41
C PRO A 95 10.59 -4.41 19.65
N GLY A 96 10.23 -3.42 18.84
CA GLY A 96 11.23 -2.63 18.13
C GLY A 96 11.92 -1.64 19.08
N LYS A 97 12.82 -0.82 18.53
CA LYS A 97 13.47 0.26 19.28
C LYS A 97 12.43 1.25 19.83
N SER A 98 12.80 2.04 20.82
CA SER A 98 11.95 3.08 21.41
C SER A 98 11.21 3.86 20.32
N GLY A 99 9.88 3.87 20.39
CA GLY A 99 9.00 4.49 19.41
C GLY A 99 7.78 5.13 20.07
N PHE A 100 7.21 6.13 19.40
CA PHE A 100 5.99 6.82 19.85
C PHE A 100 4.86 6.62 18.83
N PRO A 101 3.65 6.22 19.28
CA PRO A 101 3.28 5.89 20.66
C PRO A 101 3.96 4.60 21.18
N THR A 102 4.16 4.50 22.49
CA THR A 102 4.82 3.33 23.11
C THR A 102 4.01 2.05 22.89
N GLY A 103 4.68 0.91 22.75
CA GLY A 103 4.03 -0.40 22.59
C GLY A 103 3.46 -0.67 21.20
N THR A 104 3.71 0.22 20.22
CA THR A 104 3.17 0.09 18.86
C THR A 104 4.20 -0.32 17.81
N LEU A 105 5.50 -0.26 18.12
CA LEU A 105 6.58 -0.56 17.18
C LEU A 105 7.09 -1.99 17.38
N TRP A 106 7.05 -2.76 16.30
CA TRP A 106 7.50 -4.13 16.24
C TRP A 106 8.53 -4.34 15.12
N SER A 107 9.45 -5.27 15.35
CA SER A 107 10.32 -5.83 14.32
C SER A 107 9.83 -7.24 13.98
N LEU A 108 9.48 -7.45 12.72
CA LEU A 108 9.04 -8.73 12.17
C LEU A 108 10.19 -9.48 11.52
N ARG A 109 10.23 -10.80 11.71
CA ARG A 109 11.11 -11.71 10.97
C ARG A 109 10.32 -12.91 10.46
N VAL A 110 10.61 -13.29 9.22
CA VAL A 110 10.03 -14.48 8.58
C VAL A 110 11.17 -15.34 8.02
N TRP A 111 11.23 -16.58 8.48
CA TRP A 111 12.17 -17.59 8.02
C TRP A 111 11.42 -18.75 7.39
N LEU A 112 12.00 -19.32 6.34
CA LEU A 112 11.56 -20.56 5.72
C LEU A 112 12.44 -21.69 6.23
N ARG A 113 11.82 -22.70 6.85
CA ARG A 113 12.49 -23.93 7.30
C ARG A 113 12.22 -25.04 6.30
N VAL A 114 13.28 -25.61 5.75
CA VAL A 114 13.21 -26.76 4.84
C VAL A 114 14.32 -27.72 5.20
N ASN A 115 13.98 -28.99 5.46
CA ASN A 115 14.95 -30.03 5.81
C ASN A 115 15.91 -29.60 6.93
N PHE A 116 15.37 -28.98 7.99
CA PHE A 116 16.12 -28.45 9.13
C PHE A 116 17.12 -27.31 8.81
N VAL A 117 17.06 -26.74 7.60
CA VAL A 117 17.82 -25.54 7.23
C VAL A 117 16.90 -24.33 7.23
N ASP A 118 17.31 -23.28 7.93
CA ASP A 118 16.55 -22.05 8.09
C ASP A 118 17.06 -20.96 7.13
N HIS A 119 16.16 -20.44 6.30
CA HIS A 119 16.45 -19.40 5.32
C HIS A 119 15.68 -18.12 5.66
N ARG A 120 16.37 -17.00 5.88
CA ARG A 120 15.71 -15.71 6.08
C ARG A 120 15.02 -15.28 4.78
N LEU A 121 13.72 -15.00 4.87
CA LEU A 121 12.93 -14.49 3.73
C LEU A 121 12.66 -13.00 3.87
N PHE A 122 12.06 -12.57 4.98
CA PHE A 122 11.63 -11.19 5.18
C PHE A 122 12.09 -10.63 6.52
N GLY A 123 12.25 -9.31 6.57
CA GLY A 123 12.46 -8.56 7.80
C GLY A 123 11.94 -7.15 7.64
N GLU A 124 11.09 -6.73 8.59
CA GLU A 124 10.57 -5.37 8.69
C GLU A 124 10.89 -4.87 10.10
N ASP A 125 11.51 -3.70 10.22
CA ASP A 125 11.90 -3.11 11.51
C ASP A 125 10.97 -1.99 11.95
N GLU A 126 10.09 -1.54 11.06
CA GLU A 126 9.11 -0.50 11.31
C GLU A 126 7.68 -1.01 11.12
N LEU A 127 7.33 -2.12 11.78
CA LEU A 127 5.94 -2.57 11.83
C LEU A 127 5.19 -1.83 12.95
N TRP A 128 4.51 -0.75 12.59
CA TRP A 128 3.74 0.08 13.51
C TRP A 128 2.27 -0.35 13.56
N VAL A 129 1.89 -0.98 14.67
CA VAL A 129 0.53 -1.42 14.93
C VAL A 129 0.26 -1.49 16.43
N GLY A 130 -0.92 -1.05 16.85
CA GLY A 130 -1.34 -1.15 18.24
C GLY A 130 -2.83 -0.94 18.44
N LYS A 131 -3.35 -1.50 19.53
CA LYS A 131 -4.70 -1.30 20.03
C LYS A 131 -4.71 -0.08 20.95
N ASP A 132 -5.54 0.89 20.62
CA ASP A 132 -5.71 2.16 21.35
C ASP A 132 -4.41 2.82 21.84
N PRO A 133 -3.46 3.14 20.94
CA PRO A 133 -2.25 3.84 21.33
C PRO A 133 -2.56 5.22 21.93
N ASP A 134 -1.78 5.62 22.94
CA ASP A 134 -1.87 6.96 23.50
C ASP A 134 -1.20 7.99 22.59
N PHE A 135 -1.96 8.50 21.61
CA PHE A 135 -1.48 9.57 20.74
C PHE A 135 -1.38 10.92 21.46
N ASN A 136 -2.05 11.11 22.60
CA ASN A 136 -1.96 12.37 23.36
C ASN A 136 -0.61 12.53 24.05
N SER A 137 0.15 11.43 24.21
CA SER A 137 1.51 11.46 24.73
C SER A 137 2.52 12.11 23.76
N ILE A 138 2.12 12.42 22.52
CA ILE A 138 3.00 13.02 21.53
C ILE A 138 3.00 14.54 21.72
N SER A 139 4.08 15.06 22.31
CA SER A 139 4.27 16.49 22.55
C SER A 139 4.21 17.29 21.25
N GLU A 140 3.53 18.44 21.28
CA GLU A 140 3.45 19.40 20.17
C GLU A 140 2.83 18.85 18.87
N ALA A 141 2.16 17.69 18.94
CA ALA A 141 1.48 17.14 17.78
C ALA A 141 0.24 17.97 17.42
N SER A 142 0.12 18.32 16.14
CA SER A 142 -1.09 18.90 15.57
C SER A 142 -1.86 17.82 14.82
N PHE A 143 -3.07 17.52 15.28
CA PHE A 143 -3.91 16.46 14.74
C PHE A 143 -4.93 17.02 13.75
N ALA A 144 -5.03 16.39 12.58
CA ALA A 144 -6.05 16.72 11.62
C ALA A 144 -7.42 16.25 12.09
N ARG A 145 -8.44 17.06 11.80
CA ARG A 145 -9.84 16.77 12.10
C ARG A 145 -10.58 16.48 10.82
N LEU A 146 -11.33 15.38 10.80
CA LEU A 146 -12.23 15.07 9.69
C LEU A 146 -13.25 16.21 9.53
N LYS A 147 -13.39 16.70 8.31
CA LYS A 147 -14.35 17.76 7.93
C LYS A 147 -15.45 17.22 7.05
N THR A 148 -15.07 16.44 6.04
CA THR A 148 -16.00 15.88 5.06
C THR A 148 -15.63 14.43 4.79
N ALA A 149 -16.64 13.57 4.63
CA ALA A 149 -16.49 12.17 4.26
C ALA A 149 -17.52 11.80 3.20
N ASP A 150 -17.06 11.63 1.98
CA ASP A 150 -17.89 11.31 0.81
C ASP A 150 -17.62 9.88 0.32
N ALA A 151 -18.25 9.49 -0.78
CA ALA A 151 -18.19 8.11 -1.29
C ALA A 151 -16.79 7.66 -1.77
N GLY A 152 -15.94 8.61 -2.19
CA GLY A 152 -14.61 8.34 -2.72
C GLY A 152 -13.49 9.14 -2.06
N GLU A 153 -13.80 9.99 -1.09
CA GLU A 153 -12.81 10.82 -0.41
C GLU A 153 -13.16 11.18 1.04
N GLN A 154 -12.13 11.48 1.82
CA GLN A 154 -12.23 12.08 3.14
C GLN A 154 -11.29 13.27 3.23
N VAL A 155 -11.81 14.40 3.69
CA VAL A 155 -11.06 15.65 3.85
C VAL A 155 -10.84 15.93 5.32
N TYR A 156 -9.57 16.08 5.70
CA TYR A 156 -9.13 16.40 7.04
C TYR A 156 -8.47 17.78 7.06
N GLN A 157 -8.63 18.53 8.14
CA GLN A 157 -7.97 19.83 8.30
C GLN A 157 -7.11 19.89 9.56
N ALA A 158 -5.92 20.45 9.44
CA ALA A 158 -5.01 20.69 10.56
C ALA A 158 -4.29 22.03 10.42
N TYR A 159 -3.69 22.49 11.51
CA TYR A 159 -2.71 23.57 11.45
C TYR A 159 -1.29 22.98 11.39
N VAL A 160 -0.49 23.40 10.42
CA VAL A 160 0.92 23.00 10.28
C VAL A 160 1.76 24.26 10.15
N GLY A 161 2.65 24.52 11.11
CA GLY A 161 3.46 25.74 11.10
C GLY A 161 2.62 27.03 11.02
N ARG A 162 1.45 27.06 11.68
CA ARG A 162 0.44 28.14 11.63
C ARG A 162 -0.32 28.28 10.29
N ALA A 163 -0.04 27.47 9.28
CA ALA A 163 -0.86 27.40 8.07
C ALA A 163 -2.02 26.42 8.27
N LEU A 164 -3.21 26.76 7.77
CA LEU A 164 -4.31 25.81 7.66
C LEU A 164 -4.04 24.91 6.44
N VAL A 165 -4.06 23.60 6.67
CA VAL A 165 -3.79 22.58 5.65
C VAL A 165 -4.96 21.64 5.57
N SER A 166 -5.44 21.39 4.35
CA SER A 166 -6.38 20.32 4.03
C SER A 166 -5.61 19.10 3.57
N PHE A 167 -5.84 17.95 4.20
CA PHE A 167 -5.37 16.65 3.75
C PHE A 167 -6.54 15.90 3.12
N ILE A 168 -6.40 15.49 1.86
CA ILE A 168 -7.46 14.88 1.07
C ILE A 168 -7.04 13.45 0.78
N ILE A 169 -7.80 12.49 1.32
CA ILE A 169 -7.56 11.06 1.09
C ILE A 169 -8.61 10.55 0.12
N ARG A 170 -8.18 9.98 -1.00
CA ARG A 170 -9.07 9.40 -2.01
C ARG A 170 -8.86 7.91 -2.11
N TRP A 171 -9.90 7.19 -2.52
CA TRP A 171 -9.77 5.76 -2.84
C TRP A 171 -10.56 5.34 -4.06
N GLN A 172 -10.02 4.34 -4.75
CA GLN A 172 -10.65 3.73 -5.92
C GLN A 172 -10.56 2.21 -5.83
N LEU A 173 -11.68 1.51 -6.07
CA LEU A 173 -11.69 0.06 -6.19
C LEU A 173 -10.91 -0.37 -7.44
N ILE A 174 -9.87 -1.19 -7.26
CA ILE A 174 -9.10 -1.79 -8.37
C ILE A 174 -9.69 -3.15 -8.76
N SER A 175 -9.78 -4.06 -7.79
CA SER A 175 -10.22 -5.43 -8.03
C SER A 175 -10.56 -6.11 -6.71
N ASN A 176 -11.57 -6.98 -6.69
CA ASN A 176 -11.94 -7.84 -5.56
C ASN A 176 -11.54 -7.32 -4.15
N LYS A 177 -12.22 -6.26 -3.69
CA LYS A 177 -12.01 -5.61 -2.38
C LYS A 177 -10.62 -4.99 -2.16
N VAL A 178 -9.81 -4.86 -3.20
CA VAL A 178 -8.53 -4.12 -3.22
C VAL A 178 -8.79 -2.70 -3.71
N TYR A 179 -8.43 -1.74 -2.88
CA TYR A 179 -8.58 -0.32 -3.13
C TYR A 179 -7.20 0.33 -3.26
N LYS A 180 -7.08 1.24 -4.22
CA LYS A 180 -5.97 2.17 -4.36
C LYS A 180 -6.28 3.42 -3.54
N TYR A 181 -5.38 3.81 -2.65
CA TYR A 181 -5.48 5.04 -1.87
C TYR A 181 -4.44 6.06 -2.34
N SER A 182 -4.84 7.32 -2.35
CA SER A 182 -3.93 8.46 -2.48
C SER A 182 -4.19 9.47 -1.36
N MET A 183 -3.17 10.27 -1.03
CA MET A 183 -3.26 11.37 -0.11
C MET A 183 -2.59 12.60 -0.73
N GLU A 184 -3.34 13.68 -0.80
CA GLU A 184 -2.89 15.00 -1.23
C GLU A 184 -2.94 15.96 -0.05
N TYR A 185 -2.15 17.04 -0.10
CA TYR A 185 -2.37 18.19 0.77
C TYR A 185 -2.63 19.45 -0.05
N GLU A 186 -3.37 20.39 0.52
CA GLU A 186 -3.60 21.71 -0.03
C GLU A 186 -3.50 22.76 1.09
N ALA A 187 -2.78 23.85 0.82
CA ALA A 187 -2.70 25.03 1.68
C ALA A 187 -2.71 26.29 0.81
N ASN A 188 -3.74 27.13 0.96
CA ASN A 188 -3.88 28.40 0.24
C ASN A 188 -3.70 28.28 -1.29
N GLY A 189 -4.27 27.24 -1.91
CA GLY A 189 -4.20 27.03 -3.36
C GLY A 189 -2.92 26.37 -3.88
N VAL A 190 -1.98 25.99 -3.00
CA VAL A 190 -0.80 25.19 -3.36
C VAL A 190 -0.92 23.83 -2.70
N GLY A 191 -0.68 22.77 -3.47
CA GLY A 191 -0.78 21.40 -2.99
C GLY A 191 0.17 20.46 -3.71
N ASP A 192 0.31 19.24 -3.17
CA ASP A 192 1.09 18.16 -3.75
C ASP A 192 0.55 16.80 -3.30
N THR A 193 0.89 15.76 -4.05
CA THR A 193 0.58 14.36 -3.72
C THR A 193 1.63 13.83 -2.74
N LEU A 194 1.18 13.44 -1.54
CA LEU A 194 2.03 12.89 -0.49
C LEU A 194 2.22 11.38 -0.62
N LEU A 195 1.16 10.69 -1.05
CA LEU A 195 1.13 9.25 -1.21
C LEU A 195 0.26 8.92 -2.42
N GLU A 196 0.77 8.09 -3.32
CA GLU A 196 0.02 7.54 -4.44
C GLU A 196 0.08 6.02 -4.41
N ASP A 197 -0.88 5.38 -5.08
CA ASP A 197 -0.87 3.95 -5.36
C ASP A 197 -0.81 3.02 -4.14
N PHE A 198 -1.22 3.49 -2.96
CA PHE A 198 -1.20 2.68 -1.76
C PHE A 198 -2.34 1.67 -1.76
N LYS A 199 -2.02 0.37 -1.85
CA LYS A 199 -3.02 -0.69 -2.02
C LYS A 199 -3.40 -1.32 -0.69
N LEU A 200 -4.69 -1.36 -0.42
CA LEU A 200 -5.28 -2.06 0.72
C LEU A 200 -6.35 -3.03 0.26
N ARG A 201 -6.37 -4.23 0.86
CA ARG A 201 -7.48 -5.16 0.75
C ARG A 201 -8.35 -5.07 1.99
N LEU A 202 -9.64 -4.83 1.81
CA LEU A 202 -10.56 -4.56 2.91
C LEU A 202 -11.64 -5.64 2.98
N ASP A 203 -11.95 -6.16 4.15
CA ASP A 203 -13.05 -7.13 4.29
C ASP A 203 -14.43 -6.44 4.18
N GLY A 204 -14.52 -5.18 4.65
CA GLY A 204 -15.71 -4.35 4.68
C GLY A 204 -15.65 -3.11 3.77
N ASP A 205 -16.54 -2.17 4.04
CA ASP A 205 -16.67 -0.92 3.26
C ASP A 205 -15.50 0.04 3.57
N PRO A 206 -14.82 0.61 2.55
CA PRO A 206 -13.73 1.57 2.75
C PRO A 206 -14.12 2.79 3.59
N ARG A 207 -15.41 3.18 3.62
CA ARG A 207 -15.92 4.31 4.40
C ARG A 207 -15.87 4.07 5.91
N THR A 208 -15.77 2.81 6.34
CA THR A 208 -15.62 2.46 7.76
C THR A 208 -14.20 2.70 8.28
N ILE A 209 -13.27 2.99 7.38
CA ILE A 209 -11.88 3.30 7.71
C ILE A 209 -11.77 4.80 7.95
N SER A 210 -11.10 5.14 9.04
CA SER A 210 -10.75 6.51 9.37
C SER A 210 -9.23 6.66 9.43
N PHE A 211 -8.75 7.89 9.28
CA PHE A 211 -7.34 8.18 9.30
C PHE A 211 -7.01 9.10 10.45
N LEU A 212 -5.93 8.78 11.16
CA LEU A 212 -5.31 9.67 12.11
C LEU A 212 -4.07 10.27 11.44
N ILE A 213 -4.17 11.58 11.18
CA ILE A 213 -3.12 12.35 10.52
C ILE A 213 -2.60 13.35 11.54
N PHE A 214 -1.29 13.38 11.75
CA PHE A 214 -0.70 14.39 12.62
C PHE A 214 0.67 14.84 12.15
N THR A 215 1.00 16.08 12.47
CA THR A 215 2.33 16.65 12.29
C THR A 215 2.97 16.92 13.65
N THR A 216 4.29 16.80 13.71
CA THR A 216 5.10 17.27 14.84
C THR A 216 6.15 18.24 14.31
N PRO A 217 6.37 19.40 14.94
CA PRO A 217 7.36 20.36 14.48
C PRO A 217 8.77 19.76 14.54
N SER A 218 9.65 20.20 13.65
CA SER A 218 11.07 19.89 13.68
C SER A 218 11.93 21.15 13.55
N SER A 219 13.14 21.08 14.11
CA SER A 219 14.13 22.15 14.02
C SER A 219 14.36 22.53 12.56
N SER A 220 14.15 23.81 12.24
CA SER A 220 14.19 24.30 10.86
C SER A 220 14.63 25.76 10.80
N VAL A 221 15.10 26.14 9.61
CA VAL A 221 15.49 27.50 9.26
C VAL A 221 14.74 27.85 7.96
N PRO A 222 13.78 28.79 7.97
CA PRO A 222 13.25 29.53 9.12
C PRO A 222 12.45 28.64 10.10
N ALA A 223 12.30 29.11 11.33
CA ALA A 223 11.59 28.38 12.39
C ALA A 223 10.11 28.12 12.02
N GLY A 224 9.63 26.93 12.36
CA GLY A 224 8.25 26.51 12.09
C GLY A 224 7.98 26.07 10.65
N ALA A 225 9.03 25.96 9.82
CA ALA A 225 8.91 25.54 8.43
C ALA A 225 8.96 24.03 8.24
N SER A 226 9.62 23.25 9.11
CA SER A 226 9.73 21.79 8.96
C SER A 226 8.94 21.03 10.00
N HIS A 227 8.34 19.93 9.54
CA HIS A 227 7.47 19.07 10.30
C HIS A 227 7.69 17.61 9.92
N LYS A 228 7.39 16.71 10.85
CA LYS A 228 7.26 15.27 10.61
C LYS A 228 5.78 14.95 10.51
N LEU A 229 5.35 14.47 9.35
CA LEU A 229 3.97 14.05 9.07
C LEU A 229 3.85 12.54 9.23
N ARG A 230 2.75 12.10 9.84
CA ARG A 230 2.42 10.69 10.09
C ARG A 230 0.98 10.41 9.65
N LEU A 231 0.81 9.30 8.95
CA LEU A 231 -0.49 8.80 8.53
C LEU A 231 -0.73 7.40 9.13
N TRP A 232 -1.78 7.32 9.92
CA TRP A 232 -2.25 6.08 10.51
C TRP A 232 -3.66 5.76 10.01
N ILE A 233 -3.89 4.49 9.76
CA ILE A 233 -5.23 3.94 9.58
C ILE A 233 -5.78 3.55 10.94
N ARG A 234 -7.06 3.86 11.18
CA ARG A 234 -7.83 3.49 12.36
C ARG A 234 -9.05 2.68 11.93
N SER A 235 -9.27 1.56 12.62
CA SER A 235 -10.37 0.64 12.35
C SER A 235 -11.01 0.17 13.66
N LEU A 236 -12.34 0.13 13.73
CA LEU A 236 -13.08 -0.28 14.93
C LEU A 236 -12.99 -1.79 15.13
N VAL A 237 -12.62 -2.25 16.32
CA VAL A 237 -12.56 -3.67 16.66
C VAL A 237 -13.98 -4.25 16.59
N GLN A 238 -14.21 -5.19 15.69
CA GLN A 238 -15.47 -5.90 15.61
C GLN A 238 -15.53 -6.95 16.74
N PHE A 239 -16.38 -6.72 17.74
CA PHE A 239 -16.66 -7.73 18.75
C PHE A 239 -17.58 -8.81 18.16
N PRO A 240 -17.25 -10.11 18.30
CA PRO A 240 -18.16 -11.16 17.90
C PRO A 240 -19.42 -11.07 18.78
N THR A 241 -20.55 -10.68 18.18
CA THR A 241 -21.87 -10.60 18.82
C THR A 241 -22.49 -11.97 19.10
N SER A 242 -21.69 -13.04 19.18
CA SER A 242 -22.18 -14.42 19.28
C SER A 242 -22.46 -14.90 20.69
N ASP A 243 -22.15 -14.13 21.75
CA ASP A 243 -22.39 -14.54 23.14
C ASP A 243 -23.36 -13.59 23.87
N PRO A 244 -24.64 -13.97 24.07
CA PRO A 244 -25.67 -13.13 24.69
C PRO A 244 -25.45 -12.89 26.20
N THR A 245 -24.37 -13.44 26.78
CA THR A 245 -24.00 -13.27 28.19
C THR A 245 -22.81 -12.33 28.41
N SER A 246 -22.19 -11.83 27.33
CA SER A 246 -21.10 -10.86 27.46
C SER A 246 -21.66 -9.48 27.77
N TYR A 247 -21.51 -9.05 29.02
CA TYR A 247 -21.86 -7.69 29.46
C TYR A 247 -21.14 -6.68 28.57
N ALA A 248 -21.90 -5.99 27.72
CA ALA A 248 -21.43 -4.85 26.96
C ALA A 248 -21.14 -3.70 27.96
N LEU A 249 -19.88 -3.51 28.30
CA LEU A 249 -19.46 -2.35 29.10
C LEU A 249 -19.63 -1.08 28.27
N PRO A 250 -19.97 0.07 28.87
CA PRO A 250 -20.27 1.32 28.16
C PRO A 250 -19.05 2.02 27.52
N PHE A 251 -17.87 1.37 27.49
CA PHE A 251 -16.61 1.87 26.90
C PHE A 251 -16.14 1.00 25.70
N ASN A 252 -17.08 0.37 24.99
CA ASN A 252 -16.81 -0.74 24.06
C ASN A 252 -16.13 -0.38 22.73
N ASP A 253 -15.80 0.88 22.46
CA ASP A 253 -15.15 1.26 21.20
C ASP A 253 -13.62 1.21 21.32
N SER A 254 -13.06 0.05 20.98
CA SER A 254 -11.61 -0.11 20.82
C SER A 254 -11.22 -0.04 19.35
N TYR A 255 -10.10 0.59 19.05
CA TYR A 255 -9.59 0.73 17.71
C TYR A 255 -8.21 0.11 17.55
N ILE A 256 -7.98 -0.51 16.39
CA ILE A 256 -6.65 -0.91 15.96
C ILE A 256 -6.13 0.13 14.99
N TYR A 257 -4.92 0.59 15.29
CA TYR A 257 -4.19 1.59 14.54
C TYR A 257 -3.01 0.94 13.83
N GLN A 258 -2.80 1.31 12.58
CA GLN A 258 -1.66 0.89 11.79
C GLN A 258 -1.02 2.09 11.11
N ARG A 259 0.29 2.30 11.28
CA ARG A 259 0.96 3.35 10.51
C ARG A 259 1.19 2.85 9.10
N ILE A 260 0.76 3.62 8.12
CA ILE A 260 0.89 3.25 6.71
C ILE A 260 1.87 4.12 5.95
N TRP A 261 2.10 5.36 6.42
CA TRP A 261 3.00 6.27 5.74
C TRP A 261 3.58 7.33 6.70
N LYS A 262 4.76 7.84 6.37
CA LYS A 262 5.46 8.89 7.10
C LYS A 262 6.22 9.79 6.12
N CYS A 263 6.35 11.06 6.46
CA CYS A 263 7.30 11.99 5.86
C CYS A 263 8.01 12.76 6.96
N ASP A 264 9.34 12.69 6.99
CA ASP A 264 10.17 13.36 8.02
C ASP A 264 10.65 14.75 7.61
N ASN A 265 10.39 15.15 6.36
CA ASN A 265 10.85 16.40 5.76
C ASN A 265 9.69 17.20 5.15
N PHE A 266 8.54 17.23 5.84
CA PHE A 266 7.39 17.98 5.38
C PHE A 266 7.61 19.47 5.65
N LYS A 267 7.80 20.27 4.59
CA LYS A 267 8.13 21.69 4.70
C LYS A 267 6.92 22.57 4.37
N LEU A 268 6.37 23.22 5.38
CA LEU A 268 5.22 24.10 5.24
C LEU A 268 5.11 25.03 6.46
N GLY A 269 4.71 26.27 6.24
CA GLY A 269 4.44 27.20 7.34
C GLY A 269 3.83 28.51 6.86
N SER A 270 3.10 29.17 7.75
CA SER A 270 2.54 30.50 7.53
C SER A 270 3.34 31.56 8.29
N ARG A 271 3.50 32.73 7.65
CA ARG A 271 4.20 33.90 8.22
C ARG A 271 5.59 33.56 8.75
N LEU A 272 6.35 32.79 7.98
CA LEU A 272 7.72 32.44 8.32
C LEU A 272 8.57 33.71 8.41
N ASP A 273 9.32 33.84 9.49
CA ASP A 273 10.13 35.03 9.75
C ASP A 273 11.50 34.88 9.09
N PHE A 274 11.57 35.18 7.79
CA PHE A 274 12.82 35.21 7.06
C PHE A 274 13.74 36.36 7.49
N GLN A 275 13.21 37.42 8.11
CA GLN A 275 14.00 38.57 8.55
C GLN A 275 14.87 38.21 9.77
N SER A 276 14.38 37.34 10.64
CA SER A 276 15.13 36.81 11.80
C SER A 276 16.40 36.03 11.45
N LEU A 277 16.59 35.62 10.19
CA LEU A 277 17.76 34.85 9.75
C LEU A 277 19.05 35.69 9.70
N GLY A 278 18.92 37.02 9.82
CA GLY A 278 20.02 37.95 9.96
C GLY A 278 20.88 38.13 8.70
N ASN A 279 21.96 38.90 8.86
CA ASN A 279 22.77 39.42 7.74
C ASN A 279 23.59 38.36 6.99
N LYS A 280 23.56 37.10 7.42
CA LYS A 280 24.23 35.98 6.74
C LYS A 280 23.38 35.37 5.63
N MET A 281 22.09 35.71 5.58
CA MET A 281 21.19 35.26 4.51
C MET A 281 21.38 36.15 3.28
N ILE A 282 21.61 35.53 2.13
CA ILE A 282 21.57 36.19 0.82
C ILE A 282 20.22 35.84 0.19
N MET A 283 19.34 36.83 0.02
CA MET A 283 18.06 36.65 -0.66
C MET A 283 18.18 37.09 -2.11
N ALA A 284 17.62 36.29 -3.02
CA ALA A 284 17.36 36.72 -4.37
C ALA A 284 16.24 37.78 -4.38
N PHE A 285 16.30 38.70 -5.34
CA PHE A 285 15.24 39.66 -5.61
C PHE A 285 14.56 39.30 -6.95
N PRO A 286 13.25 39.57 -7.10
CA PRO A 286 12.57 39.30 -8.36
C PRO A 286 13.15 40.18 -9.47
N SER A 287 13.56 39.55 -10.57
CA SER A 287 14.01 40.22 -11.78
C SER A 287 12.82 40.43 -12.73
N GLY A 288 11.96 41.41 -12.40
CA GLY A 288 10.82 41.78 -13.23
C GLY A 288 9.55 40.95 -13.00
N ILE A 289 8.61 41.07 -13.95
CA ILE A 289 7.30 40.40 -13.94
C ILE A 289 7.49 38.97 -14.47
N PRO A 290 6.74 37.97 -13.97
CA PRO A 290 6.79 36.60 -14.52
C PRO A 290 6.58 36.59 -16.03
N GLU A 291 7.50 35.95 -16.77
CA GLU A 291 7.37 35.73 -18.20
C GLU A 291 6.56 34.44 -18.45
N THR A 292 5.53 34.53 -19.30
CA THR A 292 4.76 33.37 -19.73
C THR A 292 5.42 32.77 -20.97
N ILE A 293 6.15 31.66 -20.79
CA ILE A 293 6.75 30.91 -21.90
C ILE A 293 5.73 29.89 -22.40
N VAL A 294 5.19 30.10 -23.60
CA VAL A 294 4.31 29.12 -24.28
C VAL A 294 5.19 28.17 -25.09
N THR A 295 5.39 26.96 -24.59
CA THR A 295 6.06 25.91 -25.37
C THR A 295 5.05 25.29 -26.34
N PRO A 296 5.34 25.17 -27.65
CA PRO A 296 4.49 24.40 -28.55
C PRO A 296 4.42 22.95 -28.09
N ASN A 297 3.28 22.28 -28.33
CA ASN A 297 3.03 20.90 -27.91
C ASN A 297 4.27 20.02 -28.15
N PRO A 298 4.70 19.20 -27.16
CA PRO A 298 5.73 18.23 -27.41
C PRO A 298 5.30 17.38 -28.62
N PRO A 299 6.19 17.12 -29.60
CA PRO A 299 5.85 16.24 -30.70
C PRO A 299 5.33 14.92 -30.12
N PRO A 300 4.29 14.30 -30.72
CA PRO A 300 3.84 12.98 -30.28
C PRO A 300 5.07 12.08 -30.20
N PRO A 301 5.17 11.21 -29.16
CA PRO A 301 6.28 10.29 -29.07
C PRO A 301 6.38 9.59 -30.41
N SER A 302 7.47 9.86 -31.14
CA SER A 302 7.72 9.24 -32.42
C SER A 302 7.66 7.75 -32.16
N GLU A 303 6.67 7.06 -32.72
CA GLU A 303 6.70 5.61 -32.81
C GLU A 303 8.08 5.24 -33.32
N ASP A 304 8.83 4.50 -32.52
CA ASP A 304 10.12 3.94 -32.90
C ASP A 304 9.91 3.14 -34.20
N LEU A 305 10.15 3.79 -35.33
CA LEU A 305 10.24 3.23 -36.66
C LEU A 305 11.55 2.44 -36.83
N HIS A 306 11.94 1.66 -35.82
CA HIS A 306 12.99 0.66 -35.92
C HIS A 306 12.67 -0.58 -35.06
N SER A 307 11.55 -1.23 -35.37
CA SER A 307 11.47 -2.69 -35.23
C SER A 307 11.94 -3.32 -36.55
N PRO A 308 13.14 -3.93 -36.62
CA PRO A 308 13.49 -4.76 -37.76
C PRO A 308 12.59 -6.00 -37.72
N ARG A 309 11.65 -6.06 -38.66
CA ARG A 309 10.94 -7.29 -39.04
C ARG A 309 11.97 -8.30 -39.55
N SER A 310 12.44 -9.20 -38.68
CA SER A 310 13.07 -10.44 -39.14
C SER A 310 11.96 -11.39 -39.58
N ILE A 311 11.79 -11.46 -40.90
CA ILE A 311 10.91 -12.38 -41.62
C ILE A 311 11.39 -13.81 -41.34
N TYR A 312 10.54 -14.61 -40.71
CA TYR A 312 10.59 -16.06 -40.85
C TYR A 312 10.21 -16.40 -42.30
N LYS A 313 11.14 -17.01 -43.03
CA LYS A 313 10.79 -17.88 -44.16
C LYS A 313 11.30 -19.28 -43.86
N GLU A 314 10.35 -20.10 -43.46
CA GLU A 314 10.41 -21.55 -43.35
C GLU A 314 10.49 -22.18 -44.76
N LYS A 315 11.44 -23.11 -45.01
CA LYS A 315 11.14 -24.49 -45.47
C LYS A 315 12.36 -25.28 -45.95
N ARG A 316 12.38 -26.52 -45.43
CA ARG A 316 12.71 -27.81 -46.08
C ARG A 316 14.17 -28.10 -46.44
N GLY A 317 14.73 -29.05 -45.69
CA GLY A 317 14.76 -30.44 -46.16
C GLY A 317 16.13 -31.00 -46.52
N GLY A 318 16.46 -32.13 -45.90
CA GLY A 318 17.17 -33.22 -46.58
C GLY A 318 18.64 -33.40 -46.24
N TYR A 319 18.88 -34.47 -45.47
CA TYR A 319 19.88 -35.53 -45.65
C TYR A 319 21.39 -35.23 -45.83
N ASP A 320 22.11 -36.00 -44.99
CA ASP A 320 23.29 -36.83 -45.26
C ASP A 320 24.72 -36.24 -45.30
N PHE A 321 25.55 -36.99 -44.54
CA PHE A 321 26.99 -36.99 -44.31
C PHE A 321 27.55 -35.92 -43.36
#